data_AF-A0A1W1CNG1-F1
#
_entry.id   AF-A0A1W1CNG1-F1
#
_cell.length_a   1.000
_cell.length_b   1.000
_cell.length_c   1.000
_cell.angle_alpha   90.00
_cell.angle_beta   90.00
_cell.angle_gamma   90.00
#
_symmetry.space_group_name_H-M   'P 1'
#
loop_
_entity.id
_entity.type
_entity.pdbx_description
1 polymer ?
#
loop_
_entity_poly.entity_id
_entity_poly.type
_entity_poly.pdbx_seq_one_letter_code
_entity_poly.pdbx_strand_id
1 'polypeptide(L)'
;MIRENLRTVLLGILTILLIYLYFFSLTPAQKYRRKKEIPILNTQYEEEQALNYLNKLRQGAGLIPFSSNTVLNKATKNHASYLIRNSTYGHYEEANKSGFTGEFASQRVKYTGYNTELIIENVSSNNRNYKTSIDGLFAAIYHRLAFLDFQGDEIGISVKQNINNKKETAFVYNIGSSALNQLYKNSKKPSKIDLNNALNKYKESNSKIVVYPFNKQTDVPPVFFNELPDPLPNYDVSGFPISISFNQALFKNIKFLNFELFNSQGKHINNTIVYNSKTDPNRRLNKFSFVLFPLDRLEWNSYYSVKFLAIVDKKLVEKKWSFKTRKYNIPLYKIEDESKTISIKVNEPNLFYFPPKTGKDLLHNVRYNSNFNMEFIDKNTLKLTALKESLITNYLKIGQHELKLNIQK
;
A
#
# COMPACT_ATOMS: atom_id res chain seq x y z
N MET A 1 -23.99 -21.30 -78.04
CA MET A 1 -23.90 -22.29 -76.95
C MET A 1 -22.62 -22.17 -76.10
N ILE A 2 -21.41 -22.05 -76.68
CA ILE A 2 -20.14 -22.00 -75.91
C ILE A 2 -19.97 -20.70 -75.07
N ARG A 3 -20.50 -19.57 -75.56
CA ARG A 3 -20.32 -18.24 -74.93
C ARG A 3 -21.19 -18.02 -73.68
N GLU A 4 -22.35 -18.66 -73.60
CA GLU A 4 -23.21 -18.60 -72.39
C GLU A 4 -22.64 -19.48 -71.27
N ASN A 5 -22.15 -20.68 -71.58
CA ASN A 5 -21.52 -21.56 -70.59
C ASN A 5 -20.30 -20.92 -69.91
N LEU A 6 -19.48 -20.17 -70.65
CA LEU A 6 -18.33 -19.48 -70.06
C LEU A 6 -18.73 -18.40 -69.04
N ARG A 7 -19.83 -17.69 -69.32
CA ARG A 7 -20.33 -16.61 -68.47
C ARG A 7 -20.92 -17.16 -67.17
N THR A 8 -21.65 -18.27 -67.24
CA THR A 8 -22.21 -18.97 -66.09
C THR A 8 -21.11 -19.57 -65.20
N VAL A 9 -20.05 -20.11 -65.80
CA VAL A 9 -18.89 -20.62 -65.06
C VAL A 9 -18.12 -19.48 -64.38
N LEU A 10 -17.90 -18.34 -65.05
CA LEU A 10 -17.24 -17.18 -64.44
C LEU A 10 -18.05 -16.57 -63.28
N LEU A 11 -19.38 -16.48 -63.42
CA LEU A 11 -20.28 -16.03 -62.35
C LEU A 11 -20.30 -17.00 -61.17
N GLY A 12 -20.22 -18.31 -61.43
CA GLY A 12 -20.09 -19.34 -60.39
C GLY A 12 -18.77 -19.23 -59.63
N ILE A 13 -17.65 -19.02 -60.33
CA ILE A 13 -16.33 -18.86 -59.69
C ILE A 13 -16.28 -17.56 -58.86
N LEU A 14 -16.84 -16.47 -59.37
CA LEU A 14 -16.86 -15.18 -58.67
C LEU A 14 -17.73 -15.23 -57.40
N THR A 15 -18.87 -15.92 -57.45
CA THR A 15 -19.75 -16.10 -56.27
C THR A 15 -19.09 -16.99 -55.22
N ILE A 16 -18.42 -18.08 -55.61
CA ILE A 16 -17.64 -18.91 -54.70
C ILE A 16 -16.48 -18.12 -54.07
N LEU A 17 -15.78 -17.28 -54.85
CA LEU A 17 -14.70 -16.42 -54.34
C LEU A 17 -15.21 -15.37 -53.35
N LEU A 18 -16.38 -14.76 -53.62
CA LEU A 18 -17.01 -13.80 -52.72
C LEU A 18 -17.52 -14.45 -51.43
N ILE A 19 -18.08 -15.66 -51.50
CA ILE A 19 -18.46 -16.45 -50.32
C ILE A 19 -17.20 -16.83 -49.53
N TYR A 20 -16.12 -17.23 -50.20
CA TYR A 20 -14.86 -17.57 -49.56
C TYR A 20 -14.23 -16.36 -48.84
N LEU A 21 -14.26 -15.16 -49.46
CA LEU A 21 -13.83 -13.90 -48.85
C LEU A 21 -14.74 -13.47 -47.68
N TYR A 22 -16.05 -13.70 -47.78
CA TYR A 22 -17.00 -13.45 -46.69
C TYR A 22 -16.74 -14.37 -45.49
N PHE A 23 -16.50 -15.67 -45.72
CA PHE A 23 -16.15 -16.61 -44.64
C PHE A 23 -14.76 -16.33 -44.03
N PHE A 24 -13.77 -15.89 -44.82
CA PHE A 24 -12.45 -15.52 -44.29
C PHE A 24 -12.48 -14.19 -43.51
N SER A 25 -13.30 -13.21 -43.92
CA SER A 25 -13.49 -11.96 -43.18
C SER A 25 -14.30 -12.12 -41.89
N LEU A 26 -15.02 -13.23 -41.73
CA LEU A 26 -15.74 -13.62 -40.51
C LEU A 26 -14.92 -14.44 -39.52
N THR A 27 -13.62 -14.67 -39.76
CA THR A 27 -12.75 -15.17 -38.68
C THR A 27 -12.78 -14.14 -37.56
N PRO A 28 -13.34 -14.44 -36.36
CA PRO A 28 -13.29 -13.50 -35.27
C PRO A 28 -11.81 -13.33 -34.98
N ALA A 29 -11.27 -12.13 -35.17
CA ALA A 29 -9.94 -11.80 -34.70
C ALA A 29 -9.91 -12.21 -33.22
N GLN A 30 -9.28 -13.34 -32.93
CA GLN A 30 -9.23 -13.89 -31.59
C GLN A 30 -8.51 -12.82 -30.79
N LYS A 31 -9.26 -12.06 -29.97
CA LYS A 31 -8.70 -11.02 -29.11
C LYS A 31 -7.78 -11.75 -28.13
N TYR A 32 -6.52 -11.92 -28.50
CA TYR A 32 -5.47 -12.42 -27.62
C TYR A 32 -5.34 -11.42 -26.47
N ARG A 33 -6.13 -11.63 -25.42
CA ARG A 33 -5.91 -11.01 -24.12
C ARG A 33 -4.60 -11.60 -23.60
N ARG A 34 -3.47 -10.96 -23.89
CA ARG A 34 -2.21 -11.27 -23.21
C ARG A 34 -2.41 -10.98 -21.72
N LYS A 35 -2.63 -12.02 -20.92
CA LYS A 35 -2.62 -11.91 -19.47
C LYS A 35 -1.16 -11.75 -19.05
N LYS A 36 -0.77 -10.56 -18.58
CA LYS A 36 0.58 -10.33 -18.04
C LYS A 36 0.82 -11.34 -16.92
N GLU A 37 1.87 -12.16 -17.06
CA GLU A 37 2.25 -13.09 -16.01
C GLU A 37 2.79 -12.32 -14.81
N ILE A 38 2.31 -12.69 -13.62
CA ILE A 38 2.84 -12.17 -12.36
C ILE A 38 3.95 -13.13 -11.93
N PRO A 39 5.13 -12.63 -11.56
CA PRO A 39 6.23 -13.49 -11.15
C PRO A 39 5.90 -14.23 -9.85
N ILE A 40 6.53 -15.38 -9.67
CA ILE A 40 6.50 -16.09 -8.39
C ILE A 40 7.44 -15.34 -7.44
N LEU A 41 6.96 -15.05 -6.23
CA LEU A 41 7.76 -14.36 -5.23
C LEU A 41 8.83 -15.28 -4.64
N ASN A 42 10.04 -14.76 -4.52
CA ASN A 42 11.04 -15.35 -3.63
C ASN A 42 10.69 -14.95 -2.19
N THR A 43 9.89 -15.77 -1.52
CA THR A 43 9.37 -15.46 -0.17
C THR A 43 10.48 -15.15 0.84
N GLN A 44 11.61 -15.83 0.81
CA GLN A 44 12.74 -15.54 1.71
C GLN A 44 13.31 -14.14 1.46
N TYR A 45 13.52 -13.78 0.18
CA TYR A 45 13.95 -12.43 -0.18
C TYR A 45 12.93 -11.38 0.27
N GLU A 46 11.63 -11.61 0.05
CA GLU A 46 10.57 -10.69 0.46
C GLU A 46 10.55 -10.49 1.98
N GLU A 47 10.71 -11.56 2.77
CA GLU A 47 10.75 -11.52 4.24
C GLU A 47 11.97 -10.76 4.77
N GLU A 48 13.15 -11.03 4.22
CA GLU A 48 14.39 -10.34 4.59
C GLU A 48 14.33 -8.84 4.26
N GLN A 49 13.90 -8.50 3.04
CA GLN A 49 13.78 -7.12 2.61
C GLN A 49 12.67 -6.39 3.36
N ALA A 50 11.59 -7.08 3.74
CA ALA A 50 10.56 -6.51 4.60
C ALA A 50 11.13 -6.07 5.95
N LEU A 51 11.91 -6.92 6.62
CA LEU A 51 12.56 -6.60 7.89
C LEU A 51 13.51 -5.41 7.74
N ASN A 52 14.39 -5.45 6.73
CA ASN A 52 15.38 -4.40 6.48
C ASN A 52 14.70 -3.05 6.17
N TYR A 53 13.67 -3.06 5.33
CA TYR A 53 12.95 -1.84 4.96
C TYR A 53 12.17 -1.25 6.13
N LEU A 54 11.45 -2.09 6.89
CA LEU A 54 10.72 -1.68 8.08
C LEU A 54 11.66 -1.09 9.13
N ASN A 55 12.81 -1.73 9.37
CA ASN A 55 13.81 -1.24 10.32
C ASN A 55 14.41 0.10 9.88
N LYS A 56 14.66 0.30 8.58
CA LYS A 56 15.08 1.61 8.04
C LYS A 56 14.05 2.70 8.34
N LEU A 57 12.75 2.41 8.18
CA LEU A 57 11.68 3.37 8.49
C LEU A 57 11.59 3.66 9.99
N ARG A 58 11.68 2.64 10.83
CA ARG A 58 11.68 2.76 12.31
C ARG A 58 12.86 3.59 12.80
N GLN A 59 14.07 3.26 12.36
CA GLN A 59 15.28 3.99 12.73
C GLN A 59 15.24 5.44 12.26
N GLY A 60 14.78 5.70 11.04
CA GLY A 60 14.58 7.07 10.55
C GLY A 60 13.61 7.87 11.41
N ALA A 61 12.57 7.21 11.96
CA ALA A 61 11.61 7.80 12.89
C ALA A 61 12.11 7.87 14.35
N GLY A 62 13.32 7.38 14.63
CA GLY A 62 13.94 7.43 15.96
C GLY A 62 13.60 6.25 16.88
N LEU A 63 13.16 5.14 16.32
CA LEU A 63 12.85 3.90 17.03
C LEU A 63 13.97 2.85 16.84
N ILE A 64 14.11 1.95 17.82
CA ILE A 64 14.99 0.80 17.70
C ILE A 64 14.52 -0.15 16.57
N PRO A 65 15.46 -0.79 15.86
CA PRO A 65 15.10 -1.82 14.88
C PRO A 65 14.51 -3.04 15.58
N PHE A 66 13.65 -3.77 14.89
CA PHE A 66 13.18 -5.07 15.33
C PHE A 66 14.22 -6.16 15.06
N SER A 67 14.34 -7.10 16.00
CA SER A 67 15.03 -8.38 15.81
C SER A 67 14.07 -9.45 15.29
N SER A 68 14.51 -10.29 14.34
CA SER A 68 13.69 -11.43 13.88
C SER A 68 13.53 -12.47 14.99
N ASN A 69 12.31 -12.93 15.23
CA ASN A 69 12.00 -13.97 16.21
C ASN A 69 11.43 -15.22 15.52
N THR A 70 12.07 -16.38 15.74
CA THR A 70 11.72 -17.64 15.06
C THR A 70 10.35 -18.19 15.45
N VAL A 71 9.91 -17.99 16.69
CA VAL A 71 8.59 -18.42 17.18
C VAL A 71 7.48 -17.56 16.56
N LEU A 72 7.70 -16.26 16.45
CA LEU A 72 6.80 -15.34 15.77
C LEU A 72 6.78 -15.62 14.26
N ASN A 73 7.92 -15.90 13.62
CA ASN A 73 7.99 -16.32 12.21
C ASN A 73 7.15 -17.58 11.94
N LYS A 74 7.16 -18.55 12.88
CA LYS A 74 6.31 -19.73 12.77
C LYS A 74 4.81 -19.35 12.82
N ALA A 75 4.43 -18.43 13.70
CA ALA A 75 3.04 -17.97 13.81
C ALA A 75 2.58 -17.22 12.55
N THR A 76 3.40 -16.29 12.05
CA THR A 76 3.10 -15.55 10.82
C THR A 76 3.03 -16.47 9.61
N LYS A 77 3.89 -17.48 9.53
CA LYS A 77 3.88 -18.48 8.45
C LYS A 77 2.61 -19.33 8.46
N ASN A 78 2.17 -19.75 9.65
CA ASN A 78 0.90 -20.48 9.81
C ASN A 78 -0.27 -19.61 9.33
N HIS A 79 -0.34 -18.36 9.79
CA HIS A 79 -1.43 -17.46 9.43
C HIS A 79 -1.42 -17.08 7.94
N ALA A 80 -0.27 -16.73 7.36
CA ALA A 80 -0.16 -16.45 5.93
C ALA A 80 -0.57 -17.66 5.06
N SER A 81 -0.24 -18.87 5.52
CA SER A 81 -0.66 -20.11 4.85
C SER A 81 -2.16 -20.36 5.00
N TYR A 82 -2.74 -20.06 6.16
CA TYR A 82 -4.18 -20.13 6.42
C TYR A 82 -4.95 -19.20 5.48
N LEU A 83 -4.52 -17.93 5.37
CA LEU A 83 -5.17 -16.93 4.52
C LEU A 83 -5.21 -17.36 3.06
N ILE A 84 -4.06 -17.81 2.53
CA ILE A 84 -3.96 -18.28 1.14
C ILE A 84 -4.73 -19.59 0.91
N ARG A 85 -4.67 -20.54 1.83
CA ARG A 85 -5.38 -21.83 1.69
C ARG A 85 -6.89 -21.64 1.64
N ASN A 86 -7.41 -20.73 2.45
CA ASN A 86 -8.85 -20.53 2.61
C ASN A 86 -9.38 -19.36 1.77
N SER A 87 -8.55 -18.75 0.93
CA SER A 87 -8.89 -17.55 0.14
C SER A 87 -9.53 -16.44 0.98
N THR A 88 -8.96 -16.19 2.18
CA THR A 88 -9.40 -15.19 3.14
C THR A 88 -8.36 -14.08 3.31
N TYR A 89 -8.75 -12.99 3.98
CA TYR A 89 -7.91 -11.84 4.28
C TYR A 89 -8.25 -11.30 5.68
N GLY A 90 -7.33 -10.51 6.25
CA GLY A 90 -7.51 -9.87 7.56
C GLY A 90 -6.84 -10.64 8.70
N HIS A 91 -7.32 -10.37 9.92
CA HIS A 91 -6.64 -10.75 11.18
C HIS A 91 -7.14 -12.05 11.82
N TYR A 92 -8.22 -12.63 11.29
CA TYR A 92 -8.96 -13.69 11.96
C TYR A 92 -8.82 -15.05 11.28
N GLU A 93 -8.86 -16.11 12.07
CA GLU A 93 -9.04 -17.49 11.59
C GLU A 93 -10.35 -18.07 12.13
N GLU A 94 -11.08 -18.79 11.28
CA GLU A 94 -12.27 -19.56 11.67
C GLU A 94 -11.89 -21.00 12.05
N ALA A 95 -12.41 -21.48 13.19
CA ALA A 95 -12.06 -22.75 13.80
C ALA A 95 -12.36 -24.00 12.94
N ASN A 96 -13.35 -23.91 12.05
CA ASN A 96 -13.75 -24.99 11.16
C ASN A 96 -12.95 -25.06 9.85
N LYS A 97 -11.96 -24.18 9.64
CA LYS A 97 -11.16 -24.11 8.41
C LYS A 97 -9.79 -24.77 8.56
N SER A 98 -9.29 -25.35 7.47
CA SER A 98 -8.03 -26.10 7.46
C SER A 98 -6.83 -25.22 7.78
N GLY A 99 -6.00 -25.68 8.73
CA GLY A 99 -4.82 -24.98 9.21
C GLY A 99 -5.08 -23.92 10.27
N PHE A 100 -6.25 -23.94 10.89
CA PHE A 100 -6.56 -23.13 12.05
C PHE A 100 -5.53 -23.36 13.17
N THR A 101 -5.04 -22.27 13.73
CA THR A 101 -4.12 -22.24 14.88
C THR A 101 -4.57 -21.30 15.99
N GLY A 102 -5.56 -20.45 15.71
CA GLY A 102 -6.18 -19.55 16.68
C GLY A 102 -6.92 -18.42 15.97
N GLU A 103 -8.08 -18.03 16.51
CA GLU A 103 -8.93 -16.99 15.92
C GLU A 103 -8.22 -15.64 15.92
N PHE A 104 -7.57 -15.30 17.03
CA PHE A 104 -6.84 -14.05 17.21
C PHE A 104 -5.33 -14.27 17.14
N ALA A 105 -4.59 -13.24 16.73
CA ALA A 105 -3.13 -13.27 16.67
C ALA A 105 -2.50 -13.66 18.03
N SER A 106 -3.09 -13.25 19.15
CA SER A 106 -2.70 -13.67 20.51
C SER A 106 -2.74 -15.19 20.69
N GLN A 107 -3.79 -15.86 20.23
CA GLN A 107 -3.92 -17.32 20.30
C GLN A 107 -2.92 -18.01 19.36
N ARG A 108 -2.74 -17.47 18.15
CA ARG A 108 -1.82 -18.03 17.14
C ARG A 108 -0.36 -18.02 17.60
N VAL A 109 0.09 -16.93 18.24
CA VAL A 109 1.45 -16.89 18.79
C VAL A 109 1.63 -17.82 19.99
N LYS A 110 0.58 -18.00 20.82
CA LYS A 110 0.59 -19.00 21.90
C LYS A 110 0.68 -20.42 21.35
N TYR A 111 -0.05 -20.73 20.27
CA TYR A 111 -0.02 -22.03 19.60
C TYR A 111 1.39 -22.41 19.13
N THR A 112 2.22 -21.44 18.70
CA THR A 112 3.60 -21.71 18.28
C THR A 112 4.63 -21.69 19.40
N GLY A 113 4.22 -21.38 20.63
CA GLY A 113 5.07 -21.41 21.82
C GLY A 113 5.57 -20.04 22.30
N TYR A 114 5.01 -18.93 21.81
CA TYR A 114 5.34 -17.61 22.35
C TYR A 114 4.78 -17.49 23.77
N ASN A 115 5.49 -16.82 24.68
CA ASN A 115 5.14 -16.93 26.11
C ASN A 115 3.97 -16.02 26.50
N THR A 116 3.76 -14.91 25.80
CA THR A 116 2.71 -13.93 26.08
C THR A 116 1.69 -13.82 24.94
N GLU A 117 0.48 -13.36 25.26
CA GLU A 117 -0.58 -13.01 24.30
C GLU A 117 -0.51 -11.55 23.86
N LEU A 118 0.32 -10.75 24.52
CA LEU A 118 0.49 -9.31 24.25
C LEU A 118 1.38 -9.12 23.01
N ILE A 119 0.74 -9.10 21.85
CA ILE A 119 1.37 -8.87 20.55
C ILE A 119 0.62 -7.79 19.78
N ILE A 120 1.26 -7.27 18.74
CA ILE A 120 0.66 -6.38 17.76
C ILE A 120 0.79 -7.06 16.40
N GLU A 121 -0.30 -7.13 15.63
CA GLU A 121 -0.29 -7.73 14.29
C GLU A 121 -0.60 -6.69 13.23
N ASN A 122 0.16 -6.70 12.13
CA ASN A 122 -0.22 -6.11 10.86
C ASN A 122 -0.37 -7.21 9.80
N VAL A 123 -1.39 -7.10 8.95
CA VAL A 123 -1.61 -8.00 7.82
C VAL A 123 -1.91 -7.17 6.57
N SER A 124 -1.34 -7.59 5.44
CA SER A 124 -1.74 -7.06 4.14
C SER A 124 -1.90 -8.18 3.12
N SER A 125 -2.76 -7.96 2.13
CA SER A 125 -3.07 -8.97 1.11
C SER A 125 -3.00 -8.38 -0.29
N ASN A 126 -2.74 -9.23 -1.28
CA ASN A 126 -2.68 -8.90 -2.71
C ASN A 126 -1.63 -7.83 -3.07
N ASN A 127 -0.61 -7.66 -2.23
CA ASN A 127 0.54 -6.81 -2.50
C ASN A 127 1.56 -7.53 -3.38
N ARG A 128 2.24 -6.78 -4.24
CA ARG A 128 3.19 -7.35 -5.22
C ARG A 128 4.55 -7.68 -4.63
N ASN A 129 4.93 -7.00 -3.55
CA ASN A 129 6.21 -7.16 -2.86
C ASN A 129 6.16 -6.53 -1.46
N TYR A 130 7.21 -6.77 -0.68
CA TYR A 130 7.40 -6.26 0.68
C TYR A 130 7.22 -4.74 0.76
N LYS A 131 7.74 -4.00 -0.24
CA LYS A 131 7.72 -2.55 -0.23
C LYS A 131 6.30 -2.02 -0.39
N THR A 132 5.54 -2.58 -1.32
CA THR A 132 4.12 -2.21 -1.51
C THR A 132 3.27 -2.54 -0.28
N SER A 133 3.53 -3.68 0.37
CA SER A 133 2.89 -4.06 1.65
C SER A 133 3.17 -3.03 2.73
N ILE A 134 4.45 -2.74 3.00
CA ILE A 134 4.86 -1.83 4.05
C ILE A 134 4.44 -0.39 3.74
N ASP A 135 4.62 0.10 2.52
CA ASP A 135 4.19 1.45 2.11
C ASP A 135 2.67 1.64 2.33
N GLY A 136 1.86 0.65 1.96
CA GLY A 136 0.41 0.68 2.15
C GLY A 136 0.02 0.68 3.63
N LEU A 137 0.64 -0.20 4.42
CA LEU A 137 0.45 -0.25 5.88
C LEU A 137 0.97 1.01 6.59
N PHE A 138 1.97 1.68 6.04
CA PHE A 138 2.40 2.99 6.52
C PHE A 138 1.48 4.11 6.04
N ALA A 139 0.72 3.99 4.96
CA ALA A 139 -0.32 4.96 4.63
C ALA A 139 -1.55 4.81 5.55
N ALA A 140 -1.88 3.57 5.94
CA ALA A 140 -2.93 3.21 6.89
C ALA A 140 -2.51 3.54 8.34
N ILE A 141 -3.21 4.44 9.02
CA ILE A 141 -2.69 5.09 10.23
C ILE A 141 -2.67 4.17 11.45
N TYR A 142 -3.61 3.24 11.59
CA TYR A 142 -3.63 2.30 12.71
C TYR A 142 -2.52 1.25 12.54
N HIS A 143 -2.33 0.77 11.31
CA HIS A 143 -1.23 -0.15 10.98
C HIS A 143 0.14 0.53 11.09
N ARG A 144 0.26 1.80 10.68
CA ARG A 144 1.48 2.60 10.89
C ARG A 144 1.83 2.68 12.37
N LEU A 145 0.86 3.00 13.22
CA LEU A 145 1.09 3.15 14.65
C LEU A 145 1.46 1.83 15.32
N ALA A 146 0.98 0.69 14.80
CA ALA A 146 1.46 -0.64 15.17
C ALA A 146 2.96 -0.82 14.82
N PHE A 147 3.37 -0.47 13.60
CA PHE A 147 4.79 -0.54 13.21
C PHE A 147 5.70 0.46 13.93
N LEU A 148 5.16 1.58 14.39
CA LEU A 148 5.88 2.63 15.11
C LEU A 148 5.63 2.59 16.62
N ASP A 149 5.14 1.46 17.14
CA ASP A 149 4.97 1.27 18.57
C ASP A 149 6.31 1.36 19.32
N PHE A 150 6.26 1.92 20.53
CA PHE A 150 7.43 2.18 21.38
C PHE A 150 7.86 0.96 22.21
N GLN A 151 7.04 -0.08 22.31
CA GLN A 151 7.28 -1.23 23.16
C GLN A 151 7.92 -2.41 22.41
N GLY A 152 7.52 -2.64 21.16
CA GLY A 152 8.03 -3.76 20.38
C GLY A 152 9.52 -3.64 20.05
N ASP A 153 10.25 -4.76 20.17
CA ASP A 153 11.68 -4.91 19.83
C ASP A 153 11.98 -6.17 19.02
N GLU A 154 11.02 -7.08 18.86
CA GLU A 154 11.14 -8.26 18.03
C GLU A 154 9.94 -8.45 17.09
N ILE A 155 10.13 -9.15 15.99
CA ILE A 155 9.11 -9.33 14.96
C ILE A 155 9.20 -10.71 14.29
N GLY A 156 8.05 -11.28 13.96
CA GLY A 156 7.91 -12.35 12.98
C GLY A 156 7.35 -11.79 11.67
N ILE A 157 7.91 -12.20 10.54
CA ILE A 157 7.45 -11.81 9.20
C ILE A 157 7.29 -13.06 8.35
N SER A 158 6.17 -13.18 7.65
CA SER A 158 6.03 -14.22 6.63
C SER A 158 5.25 -13.77 5.42
N VAL A 159 5.62 -14.30 4.26
CA VAL A 159 4.99 -14.04 2.98
C VAL A 159 4.53 -15.34 2.34
N LYS A 160 3.27 -15.38 1.92
CA LYS A 160 2.72 -16.51 1.14
C LYS A 160 2.07 -16.00 -0.13
N GLN A 161 2.31 -16.70 -1.25
CA GLN A 161 1.65 -16.47 -2.53
C GLN A 161 0.90 -17.74 -2.96
N ASN A 162 -0.29 -17.57 -3.55
CA ASN A 162 -1.00 -18.66 -4.21
C ASN A 162 -0.36 -18.93 -5.59
N ILE A 163 0.13 -20.15 -5.82
CA ILE A 163 0.79 -20.50 -7.08
C ILE A 163 -0.19 -20.60 -8.27
N ASN A 164 -1.47 -20.87 -8.01
CA ASN A 164 -2.53 -20.96 -9.02
C ASN A 164 -3.08 -19.58 -9.36
N ASN A 165 -3.22 -18.71 -8.36
CA ASN A 165 -3.61 -17.31 -8.53
C ASN A 165 -2.54 -16.38 -7.96
N LYS A 166 -1.48 -16.11 -8.74
CA LYS A 166 -0.30 -15.34 -8.32
C LYS A 166 -0.57 -13.90 -7.85
N LYS A 167 -1.81 -13.39 -8.03
CA LYS A 167 -2.26 -12.11 -7.45
C LYS A 167 -2.53 -12.20 -5.95
N GLU A 168 -2.90 -13.38 -5.47
CA GLU A 168 -3.20 -13.63 -4.07
C GLU A 168 -1.89 -13.81 -3.30
N THR A 169 -1.62 -12.83 -2.45
CA THR A 169 -0.49 -12.82 -1.53
C THR A 169 -0.98 -12.45 -0.14
N ALA A 170 -0.29 -12.93 0.88
CA ALA A 170 -0.49 -12.57 2.27
C ALA A 170 0.86 -12.21 2.89
N PHE A 171 0.96 -11.01 3.45
CA PHE A 171 2.09 -10.55 4.25
C PHE A 171 1.60 -10.39 5.69
N VAL A 172 2.23 -11.10 6.62
CA VAL A 172 1.85 -11.10 8.04
C VAL A 172 3.04 -10.67 8.88
N TYR A 173 2.80 -9.75 9.82
CA TYR A 173 3.80 -9.16 10.71
C TYR A 173 3.31 -9.25 12.15
N ASN A 174 3.97 -10.07 12.98
CA ASN A 174 3.68 -10.14 14.42
C ASN A 174 4.80 -9.47 15.19
N ILE A 175 4.51 -8.37 15.88
CA ILE A 175 5.45 -7.60 16.67
C ILE A 175 5.28 -8.01 18.13
N GLY A 176 6.41 -8.31 18.77
CA GLY A 176 6.48 -8.73 20.17
C GLY A 176 7.46 -7.89 20.98
N SER A 177 7.43 -8.12 22.30
CA SER A 177 8.40 -7.58 23.24
C SER A 177 9.17 -8.72 23.87
N SER A 178 10.48 -8.80 23.62
CA SER A 178 11.35 -9.83 24.19
C SER A 178 11.37 -9.77 25.73
N ALA A 179 11.20 -8.58 26.30
CA ALA A 179 11.07 -8.36 27.73
C ALA A 179 9.81 -9.03 28.30
N LEU A 180 8.65 -8.82 27.66
CA LEU A 180 7.40 -9.47 28.06
C LEU A 180 7.48 -10.98 27.83
N ASN A 181 8.03 -11.39 26.69
CA ASN A 181 8.20 -12.80 26.36
C ASN A 181 9.03 -13.53 27.43
N GLN A 182 10.14 -12.93 27.86
CA GLN A 182 10.98 -13.49 28.92
C GLN A 182 10.31 -13.45 30.30
N LEU A 183 9.58 -12.38 30.64
CA LEU A 183 8.83 -12.28 31.89
C LEU A 183 7.80 -13.42 31.99
N TYR A 184 7.01 -13.64 30.93
CA TYR A 184 5.97 -14.67 30.90
C TYR A 184 6.52 -16.09 30.76
N LYS A 185 7.77 -16.25 30.29
CA LYS A 185 8.50 -17.52 30.35
C LYS A 185 8.80 -17.91 31.80
N ASN A 186 9.15 -16.93 32.63
CA ASN A 186 9.57 -17.15 34.02
C ASN A 186 8.39 -17.18 35.00
N SER A 187 7.30 -16.47 34.70
CA SER A 187 6.10 -16.43 35.55
C SER A 187 4.82 -16.31 34.73
N LYS A 188 3.88 -17.23 34.95
CA LYS A 188 2.53 -17.16 34.35
C LYS A 188 1.68 -16.02 34.91
N LYS A 189 2.03 -15.51 36.10
CA LYS A 189 1.33 -14.42 36.79
C LYS A 189 2.37 -13.44 37.35
N PRO A 190 3.00 -12.62 36.50
CA PRO A 190 4.02 -11.68 36.95
C PRO A 190 3.41 -10.61 37.87
N SER A 191 4.22 -10.05 38.77
CA SER A 191 3.79 -8.93 39.59
C SER A 191 3.49 -7.70 38.73
N LYS A 192 2.68 -6.77 39.23
CA LYS A 192 2.39 -5.51 38.53
C LYS A 192 3.67 -4.69 38.28
N ILE A 193 4.64 -4.77 39.18
CA ILE A 193 5.91 -4.05 39.07
C ILE A 193 6.74 -4.65 37.92
N ASP A 194 6.90 -5.97 37.89
CA ASP A 194 7.67 -6.65 36.84
C ASP A 194 7.05 -6.45 35.47
N LEU A 195 5.72 -6.51 35.38
CA LEU A 195 5.00 -6.22 34.15
C LEU A 195 5.26 -4.79 33.68
N ASN A 196 5.15 -3.80 34.56
CA ASN A 196 5.43 -2.40 34.20
C ASN A 196 6.89 -2.20 33.74
N ASN A 197 7.85 -2.82 34.42
CA ASN A 197 9.26 -2.78 34.02
C ASN A 197 9.46 -3.38 32.63
N ALA A 198 8.87 -4.55 32.35
CA ALA A 198 8.95 -5.18 31.04
C ALA A 198 8.26 -4.36 29.94
N LEU A 199 7.07 -3.78 30.22
CA LEU A 199 6.34 -2.94 29.28
C LEU A 199 7.09 -1.65 28.90
N ASN A 200 7.98 -1.16 29.77
CA ASN A 200 8.72 0.10 29.58
C ASN A 200 10.18 -0.08 29.14
N LYS A 201 10.75 -1.29 29.30
CA LYS A 201 12.17 -1.58 29.04
C LYS A 201 12.69 -0.96 27.73
N TYR A 202 11.97 -1.15 26.63
CA TYR A 202 12.39 -0.64 25.31
C TYR A 202 11.82 0.73 24.96
N LYS A 203 10.77 1.18 25.65
CA LYS A 203 10.25 2.54 25.46
C LYS A 203 11.31 3.57 25.79
N GLU A 204 12.12 3.33 26.82
CA GLU A 204 13.17 4.25 27.25
C GLU A 204 14.35 4.35 26.26
N SER A 205 14.57 3.31 25.44
CA SER A 205 15.59 3.30 24.38
C SER A 205 15.13 4.01 23.10
N ASN A 206 13.84 4.33 22.99
CA ASN A 206 13.24 4.98 21.83
C ASN A 206 13.22 6.51 21.99
N SER A 207 13.17 7.22 20.87
CA SER A 207 13.08 8.68 20.87
C SER A 207 11.88 9.19 21.66
N LYS A 208 12.02 10.36 22.29
CA LYS A 208 10.92 10.99 23.06
C LYS A 208 9.71 11.30 22.18
N ILE A 209 9.96 11.69 20.93
CA ILE A 209 8.94 12.09 19.96
C ILE A 209 9.26 11.37 18.66
N VAL A 210 8.27 10.67 18.11
CA VAL A 210 8.35 9.97 16.83
C VAL A 210 7.43 10.70 15.86
N VAL A 211 7.95 11.07 14.68
CA VAL A 211 7.17 11.68 13.60
C VAL A 211 7.23 10.79 12.36
N TYR A 212 6.14 10.75 11.61
CA TYR A 212 6.09 10.04 10.34
C TYR A 212 5.26 10.82 9.30
N PRO A 213 5.71 11.01 8.05
CA PRO A 213 7.06 10.71 7.56
C PRO A 213 8.14 11.34 8.43
N PHE A 214 9.26 10.64 8.61
CA PHE A 214 10.32 11.13 9.50
C PHE A 214 11.05 12.33 8.89
N ASN A 215 11.80 13.07 9.70
CA ASN A 215 12.44 14.30 9.23
C ASN A 215 13.41 14.03 8.08
N LYS A 216 13.25 14.77 6.99
CA LYS A 216 13.97 14.62 5.72
C LYS A 216 13.76 13.26 5.03
N GLN A 217 12.71 12.52 5.37
CA GLN A 217 12.37 11.28 4.68
C GLN A 217 12.13 11.56 3.19
N THR A 218 12.72 10.76 2.33
CA THR A 218 12.44 10.73 0.90
C THR A 218 11.67 9.46 0.55
N ASP A 219 11.17 9.37 -0.68
CA ASP A 219 10.44 8.20 -1.17
C ASP A 219 9.10 7.93 -0.44
N VAL A 220 8.46 8.98 0.09
CA VAL A 220 7.14 8.88 0.73
C VAL A 220 6.06 8.70 -0.34
N PRO A 221 5.16 7.70 -0.24
CA PRO A 221 3.98 7.65 -1.10
C PRO A 221 3.16 8.94 -0.97
N PRO A 222 2.55 9.47 -2.04
CA PRO A 222 1.80 10.72 -1.97
C PRO A 222 0.36 10.56 -1.45
N VAL A 223 -0.09 9.33 -1.22
CA VAL A 223 -1.52 8.99 -1.21
C VAL A 223 -1.88 8.00 -0.11
N PHE A 224 -3.09 8.14 0.42
CA PHE A 224 -3.82 7.14 1.20
C PHE A 224 -5.08 6.72 0.44
N PHE A 225 -5.48 5.46 0.58
CA PHE A 225 -6.67 4.92 -0.08
C PHE A 225 -7.68 4.39 0.94
N ASN A 226 -7.33 3.32 1.64
CA ASN A 226 -8.27 2.67 2.53
C ASN A 226 -7.55 1.92 3.65
N GLU A 227 -8.26 1.74 4.76
CA GLU A 227 -7.86 0.98 5.94
C GLU A 227 -9.12 0.38 6.58
N LEU A 228 -8.96 -0.69 7.36
CA LEU A 228 -10.03 -1.23 8.20
C LEU A 228 -9.57 -1.28 9.66
N PRO A 229 -10.28 -0.65 10.62
CA PRO A 229 -11.44 0.22 10.39
C PRO A 229 -11.05 1.51 9.64
N ASP A 230 -12.02 2.14 8.95
CA ASP A 230 -11.73 3.27 8.05
C ASP A 230 -11.61 4.60 8.81
N PRO A 231 -10.43 5.27 8.81
CA PRO A 231 -10.25 6.57 9.46
C PRO A 231 -10.85 7.75 8.66
N LEU A 232 -11.19 7.56 7.39
CA LEU A 232 -11.72 8.60 6.49
C LEU A 232 -12.91 8.07 5.65
N PRO A 233 -14.05 7.72 6.26
CA PRO A 233 -15.17 7.02 5.58
C PRO A 233 -15.82 7.79 4.41
N ASN A 234 -15.54 9.09 4.27
CA ASN A 234 -16.05 9.91 3.17
C ASN A 234 -15.09 9.99 1.96
N TYR A 235 -13.89 9.39 2.04
CA TYR A 235 -12.82 9.49 1.05
C TYR A 235 -12.26 8.10 0.72
N ASP A 236 -12.31 7.72 -0.56
CA ASP A 236 -11.61 6.53 -1.08
C ASP A 236 -10.16 6.84 -1.51
N VAL A 237 -9.82 8.14 -1.61
CA VAL A 237 -8.49 8.66 -1.88
C VAL A 237 -8.26 9.99 -1.16
N SER A 238 -7.10 10.10 -0.51
CA SER A 238 -6.62 11.34 0.11
C SER A 238 -5.09 11.45 0.01
N GLY A 239 -4.52 12.53 0.55
CA GLY A 239 -3.08 12.65 0.72
C GLY A 239 -2.54 11.69 1.78
N PHE A 240 -1.24 11.39 1.68
CA PHE A 240 -0.54 10.56 2.66
C PHE A 240 -0.62 11.19 4.06
N PRO A 241 -1.11 10.47 5.09
CA PRO A 241 -1.27 11.06 6.41
C PRO A 241 0.08 11.32 7.07
N ILE A 242 0.12 12.36 7.89
CA ILE A 242 1.29 12.75 8.69
C ILE A 242 0.94 12.53 10.15
N SER A 243 1.85 11.98 10.94
CA SER A 243 1.61 11.62 12.33
C SER A 243 2.76 12.04 13.23
N ILE A 244 2.42 12.33 14.48
CA ILE A 244 3.37 12.55 15.58
C ILE A 244 2.87 11.80 16.81
N SER A 245 3.79 11.11 17.48
CA SER A 245 3.53 10.36 18.71
C SER A 245 4.56 10.71 19.78
N PHE A 246 4.08 10.97 21.00
CA PHE A 246 4.92 11.25 22.16
C PHE A 246 5.05 9.98 23.01
N ASN A 247 6.29 9.69 23.42
CA ASN A 247 6.60 8.49 24.18
C ASN A 247 5.96 8.56 25.58
N GLN A 248 5.01 7.65 25.83
CA GLN A 248 4.22 7.61 27.06
C GLN A 248 5.02 7.22 28.30
N ALA A 249 6.21 6.62 28.13
CA ALA A 249 7.12 6.37 29.26
C ALA A 249 7.77 7.67 29.77
N LEU A 250 7.80 8.73 28.94
CA LEU A 250 8.56 9.95 29.20
C LEU A 250 7.69 11.19 29.41
N PHE A 251 6.42 11.14 28.98
CA PHE A 251 5.48 12.26 29.08
C PHE A 251 4.19 11.86 29.77
N LYS A 252 3.64 12.75 30.61
CA LYS A 252 2.42 12.49 31.39
C LYS A 252 1.21 13.24 30.88
N ASN A 253 1.42 14.47 30.40
CA ASN A 253 0.34 15.34 29.96
C ASN A 253 0.66 16.00 28.63
N ILE A 254 -0.35 16.07 27.77
CA ILE A 254 -0.27 16.74 26.48
C ILE A 254 -1.60 17.45 26.19
N LYS A 255 -1.50 18.69 25.73
CA LYS A 255 -2.60 19.49 25.19
C LYS A 255 -2.23 19.92 23.78
N PHE A 256 -2.99 19.40 22.81
CA PHE A 256 -2.89 19.77 21.41
C PHE A 256 -3.16 21.26 21.20
N LEU A 257 -2.39 21.91 20.31
CA LEU A 257 -2.65 23.29 19.88
C LEU A 257 -2.86 23.37 18.37
N ASN A 258 -1.90 22.90 17.55
CA ASN A 258 -1.99 23.01 16.10
C ASN A 258 -1.18 21.93 15.36
N PHE A 259 -1.61 21.59 14.15
CA PHE A 259 -0.91 20.69 13.23
C PHE A 259 -1.13 21.20 11.81
N GLU A 260 -0.05 21.59 11.14
CA GLU A 260 -0.11 22.28 9.85
C GLU A 260 0.83 21.61 8.84
N LEU A 261 0.41 21.65 7.57
CA LEU A 261 1.16 21.15 6.44
C LEU A 261 1.34 22.26 5.40
N PHE A 262 2.54 22.36 4.83
CA PHE A 262 2.90 23.37 3.84
C PHE A 262 3.54 22.69 2.62
N ASN A 263 3.25 23.21 1.44
CA ASN A 263 3.88 22.76 0.21
C ASN A 263 5.31 23.33 0.03
N SER A 264 5.96 23.02 -1.09
CA SER A 264 7.33 23.44 -1.39
C SER A 264 7.52 24.95 -1.49
N GLN A 265 6.46 25.71 -1.78
CA GLN A 265 6.46 27.17 -1.85
C GLN A 265 6.18 27.82 -0.48
N GLY A 266 6.00 27.02 0.58
CA GLY A 266 5.61 27.52 1.90
C GLY A 266 4.13 27.87 2.03
N LYS A 267 3.30 27.55 1.02
CA LYS A 267 1.85 27.77 1.09
C LYS A 267 1.22 26.73 2.00
N HIS A 268 0.39 27.19 2.94
CA HIS A 268 -0.38 26.34 3.83
C HIS A 268 -1.42 25.51 3.07
N ILE A 269 -1.50 24.21 3.39
CA ILE A 269 -2.49 23.27 2.84
C ILE A 269 -3.68 23.25 3.78
N ASN A 270 -4.71 24.03 3.44
CA ASN A 270 -5.88 24.22 4.30
C ASN A 270 -6.82 23.01 4.33
N ASN A 271 -6.91 22.26 3.23
CA ASN A 271 -7.86 21.15 3.08
C ASN A 271 -7.35 19.89 3.81
N THR A 272 -7.41 19.92 5.14
CA THR A 272 -6.87 18.89 6.02
C THR A 272 -7.84 18.56 7.15
N ILE A 273 -7.72 17.35 7.70
CA ILE A 273 -8.39 16.92 8.93
C ILE A 273 -7.32 16.48 9.94
N VAL A 274 -7.49 16.87 11.20
CA VAL A 274 -6.58 16.46 12.30
C VAL A 274 -7.32 15.57 13.30
N TYR A 275 -6.78 14.39 13.51
CA TYR A 275 -7.24 13.44 14.52
C TYR A 275 -6.34 13.41 15.75
N ASN A 276 -6.99 13.23 16.90
CA ASN A 276 -6.41 12.91 18.19
C ASN A 276 -7.29 11.85 18.89
N SER A 277 -6.93 11.44 20.10
CA SER A 277 -7.71 10.45 20.88
C SER A 277 -9.22 10.73 21.03
N LYS A 278 -9.67 11.99 20.90
CA LYS A 278 -11.07 12.38 21.02
C LYS A 278 -11.78 12.47 19.67
N THR A 279 -11.06 12.85 18.62
CA THR A 279 -11.64 13.11 17.29
C THR A 279 -11.44 11.97 16.29
N ASP A 280 -10.60 10.98 16.63
CA ASP A 280 -10.45 9.75 15.84
C ASP A 280 -11.78 8.98 15.77
N PRO A 281 -12.36 8.79 14.57
CA PRO A 281 -13.66 8.13 14.42
C PRO A 281 -13.68 6.70 14.96
N ASN A 282 -12.55 5.99 14.94
CA ASN A 282 -12.47 4.60 15.40
C ASN A 282 -11.87 4.45 16.81
N ARG A 283 -11.53 5.56 17.48
CA ARG A 283 -11.01 5.59 18.86
C ARG A 283 -9.80 4.66 19.10
N ARG A 284 -8.91 4.56 18.12
CA ARG A 284 -7.66 3.79 18.18
C ARG A 284 -6.46 4.66 18.57
N LEU A 285 -6.52 5.98 18.35
CA LEU A 285 -5.47 6.91 18.77
C LEU A 285 -5.43 7.05 20.29
N ASN A 286 -4.24 6.89 20.87
CA ASN A 286 -4.00 7.22 22.27
C ASN A 286 -3.85 8.74 22.46
N LYS A 287 -3.88 9.21 23.73
CA LYS A 287 -3.81 10.64 24.10
C LYS A 287 -2.56 11.36 23.58
N PHE A 288 -1.49 10.63 23.28
CA PHE A 288 -0.18 11.13 22.89
C PHE A 288 0.12 11.00 21.39
N SER A 289 -0.87 10.58 20.59
CA SER A 289 -0.73 10.43 19.14
C SER A 289 -1.69 11.38 18.41
N PHE A 290 -1.17 12.03 17.37
CA PHE A 290 -1.90 12.96 16.52
C PHE A 290 -1.63 12.64 15.07
N VAL A 291 -2.65 12.79 14.22
CA VAL A 291 -2.57 12.52 12.79
C VAL A 291 -3.21 13.67 12.02
N LEU A 292 -2.56 14.12 10.96
CA LEU A 292 -3.08 15.06 9.98
C LEU A 292 -3.26 14.34 8.64
N PHE A 293 -4.47 14.37 8.12
CA PHE A 293 -4.80 13.92 6.76
C PHE A 293 -4.92 15.12 5.84
N PRO A 294 -4.10 15.23 4.80
CA PRO A 294 -4.43 16.06 3.63
C PRO A 294 -5.59 15.38 2.90
N LEU A 295 -6.68 16.11 2.67
CA LEU A 295 -7.86 15.57 1.98
C LEU A 295 -7.65 15.50 0.47
N ASP A 296 -6.76 16.34 -0.07
CA ASP A 296 -6.28 16.22 -1.43
C ASP A 296 -5.02 15.37 -1.48
N ARG A 297 -4.89 14.56 -2.53
CA ARG A 297 -3.68 13.77 -2.79
C ARG A 297 -2.46 14.69 -2.91
N LEU A 298 -1.33 14.27 -2.33
CA LEU A 298 -0.08 15.02 -2.45
C LEU A 298 0.52 14.87 -3.86
N GLU A 299 1.29 15.85 -4.29
CA GLU A 299 2.00 15.82 -5.57
C GLU A 299 3.18 14.86 -5.51
N TRP A 300 3.49 14.23 -6.65
CA TRP A 300 4.71 13.43 -6.79
C TRP A 300 5.97 14.31 -6.72
N ASN A 301 7.10 13.72 -6.32
CA ASN A 301 8.42 14.36 -6.29
C ASN A 301 8.45 15.77 -5.65
N SER A 302 7.61 16.00 -4.66
CA SER A 302 7.38 17.32 -4.07
C SER A 302 7.81 17.35 -2.60
N TYR A 303 8.34 18.50 -2.19
CA TYR A 303 8.71 18.74 -0.79
C TYR A 303 7.52 19.27 -0.01
N TYR A 304 7.38 18.78 1.21
CA TYR A 304 6.40 19.26 2.17
C TYR A 304 7.08 19.56 3.50
N SER A 305 6.63 20.61 4.17
CA SER A 305 7.06 20.93 5.54
C SER A 305 5.87 20.89 6.47
N VAL A 306 6.15 20.54 7.72
CA VAL A 306 5.15 20.23 8.72
C VAL A 306 5.47 21.01 9.99
N LYS A 307 4.46 21.54 10.65
CA LYS A 307 4.58 22.22 11.94
C LYS A 307 3.56 21.65 12.91
N PHE A 308 4.02 21.27 14.09
CA PHE A 308 3.19 20.79 15.18
C PHE A 308 3.44 21.60 16.45
N LEU A 309 2.36 21.96 17.14
CA LEU A 309 2.38 22.71 18.39
C LEU A 309 1.53 22.00 19.45
N ALA A 310 2.10 21.81 20.63
CA ALA A 310 1.40 21.31 21.80
C ALA A 310 2.01 21.83 23.11
N ILE A 311 1.23 21.80 24.19
CA ILE A 311 1.76 21.96 25.54
C ILE A 311 1.98 20.55 26.12
N VAL A 312 3.23 20.21 26.42
CA VAL A 312 3.64 18.91 26.97
C VAL A 312 4.26 19.14 28.33
N ASP A 313 3.69 18.52 29.38
CA ASP A 313 4.13 18.69 30.77
C ASP A 313 4.39 20.16 31.15
N LYS A 314 3.42 21.02 30.82
CA LYS A 314 3.40 22.49 31.05
C LYS A 314 4.39 23.30 30.20
N LYS A 315 5.11 22.70 29.25
CA LYS A 315 6.03 23.39 28.34
C LYS A 315 5.47 23.45 26.92
N LEU A 316 5.60 24.59 26.26
CA LEU A 316 5.28 24.71 24.83
C LEU A 316 6.33 23.92 24.03
N VAL A 317 5.87 23.01 23.19
CA VAL A 317 6.70 22.22 22.28
C VAL A 317 6.31 22.55 20.85
N GLU A 318 7.29 23.04 20.09
CA GLU A 318 7.20 23.18 18.64
C GLU A 318 8.05 22.10 17.96
N LYS A 319 7.46 21.39 16.99
CA LYS A 319 8.18 20.48 16.10
C LYS A 319 7.97 20.91 14.66
N LYS A 320 9.08 21.12 13.94
CA LYS A 320 9.11 21.38 12.51
C LYS A 320 9.94 20.30 11.82
N TRP A 321 9.44 19.75 10.73
CA TRP A 321 10.17 18.79 9.91
C TRP A 321 9.68 18.84 8.47
N SER A 322 10.39 18.14 7.58
CA SER A 322 10.00 18.04 6.18
C SER A 322 10.14 16.63 5.66
N PHE A 323 9.49 16.36 4.53
CA PHE A 323 9.65 15.11 3.78
C PHE A 323 9.47 15.38 2.29
N LYS A 324 9.85 14.39 1.48
CA LYS A 324 9.72 14.43 0.03
C LYS A 324 8.94 13.23 -0.49
N THR A 325 7.90 13.48 -1.28
CA THR A 325 7.17 12.42 -1.94
C THR A 325 8.03 11.74 -3.00
N ARG A 326 7.68 10.49 -3.31
CA ARG A 326 8.40 9.60 -4.21
C ARG A 326 8.61 10.21 -5.58
N LYS A 327 9.79 9.92 -6.14
CA LYS A 327 10.18 10.26 -7.51
C LYS A 327 10.35 8.97 -8.30
N TYR A 328 9.89 8.98 -9.54
CA TYR A 328 10.21 7.94 -10.51
C TYR A 328 11.26 8.44 -11.50
N ASN A 329 12.11 7.52 -11.98
CA ASN A 329 13.13 7.80 -13.00
C ASN A 329 12.58 7.56 -14.42
N ILE A 330 11.27 7.64 -14.61
CA ILE A 330 10.59 7.55 -15.89
C ILE A 330 9.66 8.77 -16.03
N PRO A 331 9.37 9.24 -17.25
CA PRO A 331 8.52 10.42 -17.46
C PRO A 331 7.16 10.25 -16.77
N LEU A 332 6.69 11.30 -16.11
CA LEU A 332 5.39 11.36 -15.45
C LEU A 332 4.58 12.51 -16.02
N TYR A 333 3.43 12.15 -16.61
CA TYR A 333 2.45 13.08 -17.13
C TYR A 333 1.30 13.22 -16.14
N LYS A 334 1.07 14.44 -15.67
CA LYS A 334 -0.11 14.79 -14.88
C LYS A 334 -1.26 15.12 -15.83
N ILE A 335 -2.36 14.38 -15.74
CA ILE A 335 -3.50 14.47 -16.66
C ILE A 335 -4.55 15.39 -16.06
N GLU A 336 -4.34 16.69 -16.20
CA GLU A 336 -5.31 17.72 -15.77
C GLU A 336 -6.34 18.02 -16.87
N ASP A 337 -5.97 17.82 -18.13
CA ASP A 337 -6.81 18.02 -19.30
C ASP A 337 -6.78 16.77 -20.18
N GLU A 338 -7.84 15.98 -20.09
CA GLU A 338 -8.02 14.72 -20.83
C GLU A 338 -8.25 14.94 -22.34
N SER A 339 -8.46 16.19 -22.78
CA SER A 339 -8.57 16.51 -24.20
C SER A 339 -7.23 16.53 -24.92
N LYS A 340 -6.13 16.74 -24.17
CA LYS A 340 -4.76 16.85 -24.70
C LYS A 340 -4.22 15.49 -25.14
N THR A 341 -3.57 15.49 -26.30
CA THR A 341 -2.84 14.33 -26.80
C THR A 341 -1.41 14.33 -26.29
N ILE A 342 -0.98 13.20 -25.72
CA ILE A 342 0.38 13.01 -25.21
C ILE A 342 1.15 12.12 -26.17
N SER A 343 2.33 12.57 -26.60
CA SER A 343 3.24 11.76 -27.41
C SER A 343 4.15 10.91 -26.53
N ILE A 344 4.22 9.62 -26.81
CA ILE A 344 5.14 8.67 -26.16
C ILE A 344 5.87 7.84 -27.21
N LYS A 345 7.04 7.30 -26.85
CA LYS A 345 7.83 6.42 -27.71
C LYS A 345 7.53 4.94 -27.48
N VAL A 346 7.73 4.14 -28.53
CA VAL A 346 7.65 2.68 -28.45
C VAL A 346 8.72 2.14 -27.49
N ASN A 347 8.36 1.12 -26.71
CA ASN A 347 9.20 0.44 -25.72
C ASN A 347 9.71 1.31 -24.56
N GLU A 348 9.28 2.57 -24.47
CA GLU A 348 9.60 3.44 -23.33
C GLU A 348 8.46 3.46 -22.29
N PRO A 349 8.73 3.18 -21.01
CA PRO A 349 7.73 3.26 -19.95
C PRO A 349 7.45 4.70 -19.56
N ASN A 350 6.16 5.03 -19.44
CA ASN A 350 5.67 6.35 -19.04
C ASN A 350 4.64 6.22 -17.92
N LEU A 351 4.61 7.19 -17.01
CA LEU A 351 3.60 7.28 -15.96
C LEU A 351 2.54 8.31 -16.32
N PHE A 352 1.29 7.95 -16.08
CA PHE A 352 0.13 8.80 -16.27
C PHE A 352 -0.59 8.89 -14.94
N TYR A 353 -0.47 10.05 -14.30
CA TYR A 353 -1.11 10.37 -13.03
C TYR A 353 -2.39 11.16 -13.32
N PHE A 354 -3.53 10.65 -12.89
CA PHE A 354 -4.84 11.29 -13.00
C PHE A 354 -5.17 11.91 -11.64
N PRO A 355 -5.02 13.23 -11.45
CA PRO A 355 -5.36 13.87 -10.19
C PRO A 355 -6.84 13.61 -9.86
N PRO A 356 -7.15 13.07 -8.67
CA PRO A 356 -8.54 12.83 -8.28
C PRO A 356 -9.33 14.14 -8.33
N LYS A 357 -10.45 14.15 -9.06
CA LYS A 357 -11.37 15.30 -9.10
C LYS A 357 -12.18 15.42 -7.80
N THR A 358 -12.38 14.29 -7.11
CA THR A 358 -13.05 14.20 -5.82
C THR A 358 -12.33 13.18 -4.92
N GLY A 359 -12.64 13.19 -3.63
CA GLY A 359 -12.14 12.19 -2.67
C GLY A 359 -12.57 10.75 -2.96
N LYS A 360 -13.40 10.50 -3.96
CA LYS A 360 -13.87 9.16 -4.38
C LYS A 360 -13.45 8.80 -5.80
N ASP A 361 -12.67 9.66 -6.44
CA ASP A 361 -12.26 9.48 -7.83
C ASP A 361 -11.08 8.50 -7.91
N LEU A 362 -11.38 7.25 -8.25
CA LEU A 362 -10.41 6.16 -8.40
C LEU A 362 -10.42 5.61 -9.82
N LEU A 363 -9.23 5.30 -10.35
CA LEU A 363 -9.12 4.63 -11.64
C LEU A 363 -9.54 3.16 -11.51
N HIS A 364 -10.49 2.77 -12.34
CA HIS A 364 -10.98 1.40 -12.42
C HIS A 364 -11.31 1.03 -13.87
N ASN A 365 -11.59 -0.25 -14.14
CA ASN A 365 -12.18 -0.69 -15.42
C ASN A 365 -11.41 -0.28 -16.67
N VAL A 366 -10.07 -0.42 -16.66
CA VAL A 366 -9.27 0.02 -17.80
C VAL A 366 -9.44 -0.91 -18.99
N ARG A 367 -9.78 -0.34 -20.14
CA ARG A 367 -9.85 -1.05 -21.42
C ARG A 367 -8.75 -0.52 -22.32
N TYR A 368 -7.85 -1.41 -22.71
CA TYR A 368 -6.73 -1.10 -23.59
C TYR A 368 -6.54 -2.21 -24.62
N ASN A 369 -5.96 -1.86 -25.77
CA ASN A 369 -5.64 -2.82 -26.82
C ASN A 369 -4.36 -3.59 -26.46
N SER A 370 -4.08 -4.69 -27.16
CA SER A 370 -2.88 -5.51 -26.94
C SER A 370 -1.57 -4.82 -27.34
N ASN A 371 -1.61 -3.58 -27.86
CA ASN A 371 -0.42 -2.81 -28.23
C ASN A 371 0.21 -2.10 -27.03
N PHE A 372 -0.38 -2.17 -25.83
CA PHE A 372 0.20 -1.59 -24.62
C PHE A 372 0.50 -2.66 -23.57
N ASN A 373 1.61 -2.49 -22.87
CA ASN A 373 1.84 -3.10 -21.56
C ASN A 373 1.48 -2.07 -20.49
N MET A 374 0.62 -2.44 -19.54
CA MET A 374 0.11 -1.53 -18.53
C MET A 374 0.18 -2.16 -17.14
N GLU A 375 0.43 -1.31 -16.16
CA GLU A 375 0.49 -1.66 -14.75
C GLU A 375 0.01 -0.50 -13.90
N PHE A 376 -0.90 -0.75 -12.96
CA PHE A 376 -1.20 0.22 -11.92
C PHE A 376 0.01 0.39 -11.00
N ILE A 377 0.46 1.63 -10.85
CA ILE A 377 1.40 2.05 -9.80
C ILE A 377 0.65 2.24 -8.49
N ASP A 378 -0.50 2.92 -8.57
CA ASP A 378 -1.49 3.05 -7.50
C ASP A 378 -2.88 3.27 -8.12
N LYS A 379 -3.93 3.48 -7.31
CA LYS A 379 -5.31 3.61 -7.82
C LYS A 379 -5.60 4.93 -8.58
N ASN A 380 -4.62 5.83 -8.75
CA ASN A 380 -4.72 6.99 -9.66
C ASN A 380 -3.52 7.19 -10.59
N THR A 381 -2.59 6.22 -10.66
CA THR A 381 -1.39 6.33 -11.49
C THR A 381 -1.14 5.05 -12.26
N LEU A 382 -1.06 5.17 -13.57
CA LEU A 382 -0.78 4.06 -14.49
C LEU A 382 0.64 4.16 -15.02
N LYS A 383 1.34 3.04 -15.06
CA LYS A 383 2.52 2.84 -15.90
C LYS A 383 2.08 2.21 -17.21
N LEU A 384 2.48 2.80 -18.32
CA LEU A 384 2.14 2.34 -19.65
C LEU A 384 3.37 2.38 -20.56
N THR A 385 3.53 1.30 -21.34
CA THR A 385 4.57 1.16 -22.36
C THR A 385 3.90 0.75 -23.66
N ALA A 386 4.07 1.54 -24.71
CA ALA A 386 3.62 1.17 -26.06
C ALA A 386 4.55 0.09 -26.64
N LEU A 387 3.98 -0.96 -27.23
CA LEU A 387 4.72 -2.09 -27.80
C LEU A 387 4.88 -1.99 -29.32
N LYS A 388 4.09 -1.13 -29.97
CA LYS A 388 4.09 -0.91 -31.42
C LYS A 388 3.76 0.54 -31.72
N GLU A 389 4.35 1.05 -32.80
CA GLU A 389 4.03 2.36 -33.35
C GLU A 389 2.57 2.39 -33.82
N SER A 390 1.98 3.59 -33.86
CA SER A 390 0.65 3.79 -34.40
C SER A 390 0.56 5.10 -35.16
N LEU A 391 0.09 5.01 -36.41
CA LEU A 391 -0.14 6.16 -37.30
C LEU A 391 -1.41 6.95 -36.93
N ILE A 392 -2.22 6.44 -35.99
CA ILE A 392 -3.45 7.08 -35.52
C ILE A 392 -3.34 7.36 -34.02
N THR A 393 -4.06 8.40 -33.56
CA THR A 393 -4.20 8.67 -32.13
C THR A 393 -4.92 7.51 -31.45
N ASN A 394 -4.34 7.01 -30.37
CA ASN A 394 -4.89 5.93 -29.57
C ASN A 394 -5.66 6.51 -28.39
N TYR A 395 -6.81 5.92 -28.09
CA TYR A 395 -7.68 6.33 -26.99
C TYR A 395 -7.76 5.19 -25.97
N LEU A 396 -7.38 5.49 -24.72
CA LEU A 396 -7.54 4.55 -23.62
C LEU A 396 -8.63 5.06 -22.68
N LYS A 397 -9.67 4.25 -22.51
CA LYS A 397 -10.75 4.51 -21.56
C LYS A 397 -10.42 3.86 -20.22
N ILE A 398 -10.38 4.68 -19.17
CA ILE A 398 -9.94 4.34 -17.82
C ILE A 398 -11.06 4.75 -16.86
N GLY A 399 -12.10 3.92 -16.78
CA GLY A 399 -13.30 4.28 -16.02
C GLY A 399 -14.01 5.47 -16.65
N GLN A 400 -14.09 6.59 -15.93
CA GLN A 400 -14.64 7.85 -16.41
C GLN A 400 -13.61 8.73 -17.15
N HIS A 401 -12.33 8.35 -17.11
CA HIS A 401 -11.26 9.12 -17.73
C HIS A 401 -10.92 8.62 -19.13
N GLU A 402 -10.40 9.54 -19.94
CA GLU A 402 -9.83 9.25 -21.24
C GLU A 402 -8.36 9.70 -21.31
N LEU A 403 -7.54 8.89 -21.97
CA LEU A 403 -6.15 9.22 -22.28
C LEU A 403 -5.91 9.12 -23.79
N LYS A 404 -5.49 10.22 -24.40
CA LYS A 404 -5.17 10.32 -25.83
C LYS A 404 -3.67 10.24 -26.04
N LEU A 405 -3.23 9.27 -26.82
CA LEU A 405 -1.81 8.97 -27.06
C LEU A 405 -1.46 9.01 -28.54
N ASN A 406 -0.38 9.72 -28.88
CA ASN A 406 0.33 9.53 -30.13
C ASN A 406 1.56 8.65 -29.86
N ILE A 407 1.72 7.58 -30.63
CA ILE A 407 2.82 6.64 -30.43
C ILE A 407 3.85 6.84 -31.53
N GLN A 408 5.02 7.35 -31.13
CA GLN A 408 6.15 7.61 -32.02
C GLN A 408 7.19 6.50 -31.89
N LYS A 409 8.02 6.37 -32.91
CA LYS A 409 9.10 5.38 -32.96
C LYS A 409 10.16 5.59 -31.87
#